data_AF-A0A538BG80-F1
#
_entry.id   AF-A0A538BG80-F1
#
_cell.length_a   1.000
_cell.length_b   1.000
_cell.length_c   1.000
_cell.angle_alpha   90.00
_cell.angle_beta   90.00
_cell.angle_gamma   90.00
#
_symmetry.space_group_name_H-M   'P 1'
#
loop_
_entity.id
_entity.type
_entity.pdbx_description
1 polymer ?
#
loop_
_entity_poly.entity_id
_entity_poly.type
_entity_poly.pdbx_seq_one_letter_code
_entity_poly.pdbx_strand_id
1 'polypeptide(L)'
;MRPRPDAPGRGRPPPRAHAPRDRRDPGCRDPRPPRDREDVQGDPALRARGRARRPRRLLPGRPRRGASQRPLAAARADPARVRARGVGDLLAWLEREPTKLVVIDDPEVLDKLEQRLKARLGERLYISKSLPYFLELASPEVTKASGLDFLARRLGFSRARTVACGDGENDVELLEWAGYGVAVANAHERVLAVADLVCPSVDEEGVAQVLEAFLDSSP
;
A
#
# COMPACT_ATOMS: atom_id res chain seq x y z
N MET A 1 -30.16 -4.23 -65.18
CA MET A 1 -28.78 -4.02 -64.69
C MET A 1 -28.10 -2.99 -65.58
N ARG A 2 -28.07 -1.72 -65.16
CA ARG A 2 -27.11 -0.62 -65.43
C ARG A 2 -27.63 0.61 -64.63
N PRO A 3 -26.74 1.44 -64.06
CA PRO A 3 -27.04 2.22 -62.86
C PRO A 3 -27.58 3.63 -63.15
N ARG A 4 -28.33 4.19 -62.20
CA ARG A 4 -28.70 5.63 -62.18
C ARG A 4 -27.52 6.45 -61.65
N PRO A 5 -27.27 7.67 -62.16
CA PRO A 5 -26.14 8.49 -61.76
C PRO A 5 -26.35 9.19 -60.41
N ASP A 6 -25.23 9.40 -59.72
CA ASP A 6 -25.08 9.96 -58.39
C ASP A 6 -25.61 11.40 -58.25
N ALA A 7 -26.25 11.68 -57.11
CA ALA A 7 -26.55 13.03 -56.66
C ALA A 7 -25.32 13.62 -55.94
N PRO A 8 -24.99 14.92 -56.14
CA PRO A 8 -23.77 15.51 -55.59
C PRO A 8 -23.86 15.72 -54.07
N GLY A 9 -22.75 15.40 -53.39
CA GLY A 9 -22.59 15.45 -51.94
C GLY A 9 -22.74 16.85 -51.35
N ARG A 10 -23.44 16.93 -50.22
CA ARG A 10 -23.46 18.12 -49.37
C ARG A 10 -22.21 18.10 -48.48
N GLY A 11 -21.22 18.90 -48.84
CA GLY A 11 -20.03 19.14 -48.02
C GLY A 11 -20.40 19.72 -46.66
N ARG A 12 -19.72 19.25 -45.61
CA ARG A 12 -19.78 19.82 -44.26
C ARG A 12 -19.24 21.27 -44.28
N PRO A 13 -19.84 22.22 -43.56
CA PRO A 13 -19.28 23.56 -43.43
C PRO A 13 -17.98 23.53 -42.59
N PRO A 14 -16.99 24.39 -42.90
CA PRO A 14 -15.75 24.46 -42.12
C PRO A 14 -16.00 25.05 -40.72
N PRO A 15 -15.18 24.69 -39.72
CA PRO A 15 -15.30 25.21 -38.37
C PRO A 15 -14.94 26.70 -38.30
N ARG A 16 -15.68 27.45 -37.48
CA ARG A 16 -15.47 28.89 -37.26
C ARG A 16 -14.16 29.12 -36.49
N ALA A 17 -13.32 29.99 -37.02
CA ALA A 17 -12.12 30.47 -36.33
C ALA A 17 -12.52 31.35 -35.12
N HIS A 18 -12.04 31.00 -33.93
CA HIS A 18 -12.09 31.88 -32.76
C HIS A 18 -10.80 32.69 -32.68
N ALA A 19 -10.96 34.02 -32.70
CA ALA A 19 -9.89 35.00 -32.48
C ALA A 19 -9.43 35.00 -31.01
N PRO A 20 -8.16 35.35 -30.73
CA PRO A 20 -7.60 35.31 -29.38
C PRO A 20 -8.11 36.48 -28.54
N ARG A 21 -8.53 36.20 -27.30
CA ARG A 21 -8.78 37.24 -26.29
C ARG A 21 -7.57 37.31 -25.37
N ASP A 22 -6.96 38.49 -25.37
CA ASP A 22 -5.86 38.87 -24.49
C ASP A 22 -6.41 39.54 -23.21
N ARG A 23 -5.66 39.37 -22.11
CA ARG A 23 -5.62 40.12 -20.83
C ARG A 23 -6.35 39.61 -19.56
N ARG A 24 -5.52 39.07 -18.65
CA ARG A 24 -5.25 39.42 -17.22
C ARG A 24 -6.43 39.51 -16.25
N ASP A 25 -6.57 38.56 -15.30
CA ASP A 25 -6.11 38.55 -13.87
C ASP A 25 -7.35 38.79 -12.94
N PRO A 26 -7.46 38.48 -11.63
CA PRO A 26 -6.62 37.74 -10.66
C PRO A 26 -7.37 36.64 -9.87
N GLY A 27 -6.71 35.55 -9.47
CA GLY A 27 -7.38 34.49 -8.71
C GLY A 27 -6.54 33.28 -8.31
N CYS A 28 -5.24 33.47 -8.01
CA CYS A 28 -4.48 32.44 -7.29
C CYS A 28 -4.99 32.40 -5.84
N ARG A 29 -5.78 31.37 -5.50
CA ARG A 29 -6.04 31.02 -4.10
C ARG A 29 -4.88 30.19 -3.59
N ASP A 30 -4.29 30.65 -2.49
CA ASP A 30 -3.17 30.04 -1.77
C ASP A 30 -3.40 28.54 -1.46
N PRO A 31 -2.34 27.71 -1.52
CA PRO A 31 -2.35 26.37 -0.94
C PRO A 31 -2.41 26.44 0.60
N ARG A 32 -3.19 25.53 1.20
CA ARG A 32 -3.44 25.43 2.65
C ARG A 32 -2.14 25.51 3.49
N PRO A 33 -2.14 26.21 4.63
CA PRO A 33 -0.96 26.26 5.50
C PRO A 33 -0.69 24.88 6.15
N PRO A 34 0.58 24.57 6.47
CA PRO A 34 0.95 23.38 7.24
C PRO A 34 0.40 23.48 8.67
N ARG A 35 -0.03 22.34 9.23
CA ARG A 35 -0.48 22.28 10.63
C ARG A 35 0.71 22.52 11.55
N ASP A 36 0.58 23.52 12.41
CA ASP A 36 1.58 23.92 13.40
C ASP A 36 1.92 22.74 14.33
N ARG A 37 3.24 22.57 14.53
CA ARG A 37 3.79 21.75 15.61
C ARG A 37 3.77 22.60 16.86
N GLU A 38 3.02 22.17 17.88
CA GLU A 38 3.18 22.73 19.21
C GLU A 38 4.47 22.18 19.84
N ASP A 39 5.37 23.12 20.15
CA ASP A 39 6.49 22.96 21.06
C ASP A 39 5.97 22.68 22.48
N VAL A 40 6.44 21.59 23.10
CA VAL A 40 6.41 21.42 24.56
C VAL A 40 7.83 21.19 25.04
N GLN A 41 8.39 22.21 25.68
CA GLN A 41 9.63 22.19 26.46
C GLN A 41 9.32 21.94 27.96
N GLY A 42 10.12 21.09 28.60
CA GLY A 42 10.31 20.96 30.08
C GLY A 42 9.31 20.03 30.79
N ASP A 43 9.67 19.18 31.76
CA ASP A 43 10.70 19.33 32.80
C ASP A 43 11.14 17.93 33.37
N PRO A 44 12.37 17.77 33.88
CA PRO A 44 13.02 16.51 34.21
C PRO A 44 12.84 16.13 35.69
N ALA A 45 12.21 14.98 35.94
CA ALA A 45 12.21 14.34 37.26
C ALA A 45 12.72 12.91 37.16
N LEU A 46 14.05 12.82 37.18
CA LEU A 46 14.82 11.65 37.57
C LEU A 46 14.40 11.21 39.00
N ARG A 47 14.06 9.92 39.18
CA ARG A 47 14.33 9.05 40.35
C ARG A 47 13.14 8.14 40.68
N ALA A 48 13.26 6.85 40.37
CA ALA A 48 13.09 5.79 41.38
C ALA A 48 13.59 4.46 40.84
N ARG A 49 14.60 3.92 41.55
CA ARG A 49 15.20 2.60 41.33
C ARG A 49 14.19 1.52 41.72
N GLY A 50 13.88 0.60 40.79
CA GLY A 50 13.04 -0.57 41.03
C GLY A 50 13.74 -1.86 40.57
N ARG A 51 14.30 -2.58 41.54
CA ARG A 51 15.07 -3.84 41.46
C ARG A 51 14.65 -4.83 40.34
N ALA A 52 15.66 -5.27 39.58
CA ALA A 52 15.58 -6.40 38.66
C ALA A 52 15.10 -7.68 39.37
N ARG A 53 14.00 -8.27 38.90
CA ARG A 53 13.55 -9.61 39.30
C ARG A 53 14.23 -10.64 38.39
N ARG A 54 14.98 -11.58 38.99
CA ARG A 54 15.61 -12.70 38.29
C ARG A 54 14.54 -13.58 37.59
N PRO A 55 14.78 -14.09 36.37
CA PRO A 55 13.85 -15.01 35.73
C PRO A 55 13.88 -16.37 36.44
N ARG A 56 12.68 -16.93 36.69
CA ARG A 56 12.48 -18.29 37.21
C ARG A 56 12.95 -19.30 36.15
N ARG A 57 13.91 -20.17 36.52
CA ARG A 57 14.31 -21.34 35.71
C ARG A 57 13.10 -22.27 35.55
N LEU A 58 12.62 -22.44 34.31
CA LEU A 58 11.76 -23.57 33.94
C LEU A 58 12.64 -24.80 33.69
N LEU A 59 12.25 -25.93 34.29
CA LEU A 59 12.80 -27.25 34.00
C LEU A 59 12.44 -27.67 32.56
N PRO A 60 13.29 -28.40 31.83
CA PRO A 60 12.98 -28.83 30.47
C PRO A 60 11.82 -29.83 30.49
N GLY A 61 10.67 -29.41 29.96
CA GLY A 61 9.54 -30.29 29.66
C GLY A 61 9.93 -31.28 28.56
N ARG A 62 9.51 -32.54 28.73
CA ARG A 62 9.74 -33.65 27.78
C ARG A 62 9.33 -33.25 26.34
N PRO A 63 10.06 -33.70 25.30
CA PRO A 63 9.69 -33.41 23.93
C PRO A 63 8.32 -34.02 23.63
N ARG A 64 7.37 -33.16 23.23
CA ARG A 64 6.09 -33.63 22.68
C ARG A 64 6.39 -34.30 21.34
N ARG A 65 6.30 -35.63 21.33
CA ARG A 65 6.27 -36.43 20.11
C ARG A 65 5.06 -36.02 19.27
N GLY A 66 5.28 -35.87 17.96
CA GLY A 66 4.22 -35.81 16.96
C GLY A 66 3.88 -34.41 16.45
N ALA A 67 4.86 -33.70 15.88
CA ALA A 67 4.52 -32.78 14.80
C ALA A 67 4.13 -33.65 13.61
N SER A 68 2.83 -33.94 13.47
CA SER A 68 2.33 -34.46 12.21
C SER A 68 2.72 -33.42 11.16
N GLN A 69 3.58 -33.83 10.22
CA GLN A 69 3.86 -33.06 9.02
C GLN A 69 2.57 -33.08 8.22
N ARG A 70 1.59 -32.25 8.62
CA ARG A 70 0.57 -31.82 7.69
C ARG A 70 1.36 -31.22 6.53
N PRO A 71 1.18 -31.71 5.29
CA PRO A 71 1.82 -31.10 4.14
C PRO A 71 1.52 -29.62 4.24
N LEU A 72 2.56 -28.79 4.27
CA LEU A 72 2.46 -27.33 4.17
C LEU A 72 1.37 -27.06 3.15
N ALA A 73 0.21 -26.55 3.59
CA ALA A 73 -1.07 -26.54 2.88
C ALA A 73 -0.84 -26.69 1.38
N ALA A 74 -1.02 -27.91 0.89
CA ALA A 74 -0.51 -28.36 -0.40
C ALA A 74 -0.71 -27.28 -1.46
N ALA A 75 0.40 -26.66 -1.88
CA ALA A 75 0.54 -25.89 -3.10
C ALA A 75 -0.75 -25.18 -3.55
N ARG A 76 -1.34 -24.31 -2.73
CA ARG A 76 -2.15 -23.24 -3.31
C ARG A 76 -1.17 -22.43 -4.16
N ALA A 77 -1.42 -22.41 -5.47
CA ALA A 77 -0.54 -21.87 -6.49
C ALA A 77 0.08 -20.58 -5.99
N ASP A 78 1.35 -20.65 -5.55
CA ASP A 78 2.06 -19.46 -5.12
C ASP A 78 2.17 -18.55 -6.35
N PRO A 79 1.50 -17.38 -6.37
CA PRO A 79 1.61 -16.46 -7.50
C PRO A 79 3.08 -16.04 -7.73
N ALA A 80 3.91 -16.10 -6.69
CA ALA A 80 5.32 -15.71 -6.72
C ALA A 80 6.26 -16.82 -7.20
N ARG A 81 5.77 -18.05 -7.49
CA ARG A 81 6.59 -19.20 -7.94
C ARG A 81 7.75 -19.55 -7.00
N VAL A 82 7.65 -19.25 -5.71
CA VAL A 82 8.70 -19.51 -4.73
C VAL A 82 8.61 -20.96 -4.24
N ARG A 83 9.72 -21.69 -4.33
CA ARG A 83 9.81 -23.04 -3.76
C ARG A 83 9.95 -22.94 -2.24
N ALA A 84 8.94 -23.39 -1.52
CA ALA A 84 9.02 -23.50 -0.06
C ALA A 84 10.07 -24.54 0.35
N ARG A 85 10.95 -24.17 1.28
CA ARG A 85 11.93 -25.07 1.92
C ARG A 85 11.56 -25.22 3.38
N GLY A 86 11.28 -26.45 3.83
CA GLY A 86 11.14 -26.74 5.25
C GLY A 86 12.49 -26.58 5.96
N VAL A 87 12.54 -25.72 6.97
CA VAL A 87 13.78 -25.41 7.73
C VAL A 87 13.78 -25.93 9.17
N GLY A 88 12.67 -26.50 9.63
CA GLY A 88 12.53 -26.95 11.03
C GLY A 88 12.32 -25.78 11.98
N ASP A 89 13.12 -25.70 13.04
CA ASP A 89 13.07 -24.59 13.98
C ASP A 89 13.59 -23.31 13.30
N LEU A 90 12.66 -22.39 13.02
CA LEU A 90 12.97 -21.14 12.36
C LEU A 90 14.00 -20.31 13.13
N LEU A 91 13.93 -20.28 14.46
CA LEU A 91 14.86 -19.48 15.27
C LEU A 91 16.28 -20.06 15.26
N ALA A 92 16.40 -21.39 15.20
CA ALA A 92 17.69 -22.05 15.08
C ALA A 92 18.29 -21.93 13.67
N TRP A 93 17.43 -21.75 12.65
CA TRP A 93 17.85 -21.64 11.26
C TRP A 93 18.26 -20.22 10.85
N LEU A 94 17.70 -19.18 11.48
CA LEU A 94 17.98 -17.79 11.15
C LEU A 94 19.42 -17.40 11.52
N GLU A 95 20.19 -16.94 10.54
CA GLU A 95 21.53 -16.35 10.75
C GLU A 95 21.48 -14.86 11.11
N ARG A 96 20.39 -14.19 10.73
CA ARG A 96 20.15 -12.76 10.96
C ARG A 96 18.66 -12.51 11.21
N GLU A 97 18.36 -11.37 11.80
CA GLU A 97 16.98 -10.93 11.99
C GLU A 97 16.28 -10.76 10.61
N PRO A 98 15.09 -11.33 10.42
CA PRO A 98 14.35 -11.19 9.18
C PRO A 98 13.74 -9.79 9.07
N THR A 99 13.68 -9.25 7.85
CA THR A 99 13.02 -7.96 7.58
C THR A 99 11.50 -8.06 7.62
N LYS A 100 10.96 -9.24 7.34
CA LYS A 100 9.53 -9.54 7.26
C LYS A 100 9.27 -11.02 7.50
N LEU A 101 8.14 -11.33 8.12
CA LEU A 101 7.58 -12.68 8.18
C LEU A 101 6.22 -12.68 7.50
N VAL A 102 5.91 -13.75 6.78
CA VAL A 102 4.60 -13.96 6.15
C VAL A 102 4.06 -15.30 6.63
N VAL A 103 2.85 -15.27 7.19
CA VAL A 103 2.09 -16.46 7.58
C VAL A 103 1.09 -16.75 6.47
N ILE A 104 1.11 -17.99 5.99
CA ILE A 104 0.24 -18.46 4.90
C ILE A 104 -0.72 -19.49 5.49
N ASP A 105 -2.01 -19.20 5.46
CA ASP A 105 -3.06 -20.09 5.98
C ASP A 105 -4.43 -19.73 5.37
N ASP A 106 -5.50 -20.40 5.79
CA ASP A 106 -6.88 -20.06 5.43
C ASP A 106 -7.27 -18.67 5.98
N PRO A 107 -8.04 -17.86 5.22
CA PRO A 107 -8.40 -16.50 5.62
C PRO A 107 -9.02 -16.40 7.01
N GLU A 108 -9.94 -17.30 7.36
CA GLU A 108 -10.61 -17.29 8.67
C GLU A 108 -9.65 -17.59 9.83
N VAL A 109 -8.57 -18.33 9.57
CA VAL A 109 -7.50 -18.58 10.53
C VAL A 109 -6.64 -17.34 10.69
N LEU A 110 -6.30 -16.70 9.57
CA LEU A 110 -5.50 -15.48 9.54
C LEU A 110 -6.21 -14.31 10.19
N ASP A 111 -7.51 -14.11 9.98
CA ASP A 111 -8.29 -13.04 10.62
C ASP A 111 -8.25 -13.15 12.15
N LYS A 112 -8.42 -14.37 12.67
CA LYS A 112 -8.32 -14.64 14.12
C LYS A 112 -6.88 -14.49 14.64
N LEU A 113 -5.88 -14.81 13.82
CA LEU A 113 -4.48 -14.64 14.18
C LEU A 113 -4.12 -13.16 14.21
N GLU A 114 -4.52 -12.40 13.20
CA GLU A 114 -4.33 -10.96 13.06
C GLU A 114 -4.89 -10.22 14.28
N GLN A 115 -6.16 -10.46 14.64
CA GLN A 115 -6.78 -9.85 15.81
C GLN A 115 -5.98 -10.10 17.10
N ARG A 116 -5.54 -11.35 17.32
CA ARG A 116 -4.74 -11.72 18.50
C ARG A 116 -3.35 -11.09 18.50
N LEU A 117 -2.72 -10.99 17.34
CA LEU A 117 -1.39 -10.40 17.20
C LEU A 117 -1.45 -8.87 17.34
N LYS A 118 -2.41 -8.20 16.69
CA LYS A 118 -2.65 -6.76 16.86
C LYS A 118 -2.89 -6.40 18.33
N ALA A 119 -3.71 -7.17 19.04
CA ALA A 119 -3.97 -6.95 20.47
C ALA A 119 -2.72 -7.11 21.37
N ARG A 120 -1.72 -7.89 20.96
CA ARG A 120 -0.53 -8.19 21.79
C ARG A 120 0.72 -7.45 21.36
N LEU A 121 0.84 -7.14 20.08
CA LEU A 121 2.07 -6.70 19.42
C LEU A 121 1.85 -5.54 18.45
N GLY A 122 0.64 -4.96 18.36
CA GLY A 122 0.33 -3.91 17.39
C GLY A 122 1.19 -2.65 17.52
N GLU A 123 1.67 -2.31 18.71
CA GLU A 123 2.62 -1.20 18.92
C GLU A 123 4.05 -1.55 18.54
N ARG A 124 4.35 -2.84 18.37
CA ARG A 124 5.71 -3.36 18.17
C ARG A 124 5.95 -3.92 16.77
N LEU A 125 4.88 -4.15 16.00
CA LEU A 125 4.93 -4.75 14.67
C LEU A 125 3.90 -4.08 13.78
N TYR A 126 4.28 -3.82 12.54
CA TYR A 126 3.32 -3.60 11.47
C TYR A 126 2.70 -4.94 11.10
N ILE A 127 1.37 -5.03 11.19
CA ILE A 127 0.60 -6.26 10.94
C ILE A 127 -0.50 -5.93 9.92
N SER A 128 -0.39 -6.51 8.73
CA SER A 128 -1.29 -6.25 7.60
C SER A 128 -1.52 -7.50 6.75
N LYS A 129 -2.61 -7.51 5.98
CA LYS A 129 -2.81 -8.49 4.91
C LYS A 129 -2.52 -7.87 3.56
N SER A 130 -1.74 -8.55 2.72
CA SER A 130 -1.58 -8.20 1.31
C SER A 130 -2.55 -8.98 0.41
N LEU A 131 -2.87 -10.21 0.81
CA LEU A 131 -3.86 -11.08 0.18
C LEU A 131 -4.65 -11.79 1.29
N PRO A 132 -5.87 -12.30 1.02
CA PRO A 132 -6.68 -12.97 2.04
C PRO A 132 -5.97 -14.13 2.76
N TYR A 133 -5.00 -14.75 2.09
CA TYR A 133 -4.23 -15.89 2.58
C TYR A 133 -2.81 -15.54 3.06
N PHE A 134 -2.42 -14.26 3.07
CA PHE A 134 -1.11 -13.78 3.56
C PHE A 134 -1.28 -12.79 4.70
N LEU A 135 -0.82 -13.17 5.89
CA LEU A 135 -0.68 -12.25 7.03
C LEU A 135 0.80 -11.87 7.18
N GLU A 136 1.07 -10.58 7.11
CA GLU A 136 2.42 -10.04 7.08
C GLU A 136 2.77 -9.39 8.42
N LEU A 137 4.01 -9.61 8.86
CA LEU A 137 4.58 -8.98 10.04
C LEU A 137 5.89 -8.32 9.67
N ALA A 138 6.01 -7.04 9.96
CA ALA A 138 7.22 -6.26 9.70
C ALA A 138 7.50 -5.28 10.85
N SER A 139 8.61 -4.54 10.75
CA SER A 139 8.89 -3.42 11.64
C SER A 139 7.73 -2.41 11.63
N PRO A 140 7.34 -1.84 12.78
CA PRO A 140 6.28 -0.83 12.86
C PRO A 140 6.63 0.47 12.11
N GLU A 141 7.91 0.67 11.78
CA GLU A 141 8.41 1.85 11.05
C GLU A 141 8.34 1.70 9.52
N VAL A 142 8.06 0.49 9.02
CA VAL A 142 8.12 0.17 7.59
C VAL A 142 6.72 0.08 7.01
N THR A 143 6.39 1.02 6.12
CA THR A 143 5.19 1.02 5.28
C THR A 143 5.59 1.32 3.83
N LYS A 144 4.68 1.12 2.88
CA LYS A 144 4.89 1.59 1.49
C LYS A 144 5.10 3.11 1.45
N ALA A 145 4.40 3.85 2.32
CA ALA A 145 4.54 5.30 2.47
C ALA A 145 5.93 5.72 2.94
N SER A 146 6.49 5.08 3.98
CA SER A 146 7.84 5.40 4.45
C SER A 146 8.92 5.03 3.43
N GLY A 147 8.73 3.95 2.67
CA GLY A 147 9.60 3.60 1.54
C GLY A 147 9.57 4.64 0.42
N LEU A 148 8.39 5.15 0.06
CA LEU A 148 8.26 6.19 -0.96
C LEU A 148 8.81 7.54 -0.49
N ASP A 149 8.63 7.90 0.78
CA ASP A 149 9.24 9.10 1.39
C ASP A 149 10.77 9.04 1.35
N PHE A 150 11.35 7.88 1.69
CA PHE A 150 12.79 7.65 1.57
C PHE A 150 13.26 7.85 0.12
N LEU A 151 12.55 7.28 -0.86
CA LEU A 151 12.90 7.41 -2.26
C LEU A 151 12.78 8.86 -2.76
N ALA A 152 11.71 9.56 -2.36
CA ALA A 152 11.46 10.95 -2.70
C ALA A 152 12.60 11.87 -2.26
N ARG A 153 13.05 11.71 -1.00
CA ARG A 153 14.20 12.46 -0.47
C ARG A 153 15.49 12.11 -1.20
N ARG A 154 15.70 10.84 -1.54
CA ARG A 154 16.93 10.39 -2.19
C ARG A 154 17.03 10.83 -3.66
N LEU A 155 15.90 10.92 -4.36
CA LEU A 155 15.83 11.33 -5.76
C LEU A 155 15.52 12.83 -5.96
N GLY A 156 15.18 13.55 -4.89
CA GLY A 156 14.97 15.00 -4.93
C GLY A 156 13.61 15.42 -5.51
N PHE A 157 12.56 14.61 -5.34
CA PHE A 157 11.19 15.01 -5.70
C PHE A 157 10.31 15.21 -4.47
N SER A 158 9.37 16.16 -4.56
CA SER A 158 8.40 16.42 -3.50
C SER A 158 7.21 15.46 -3.57
N ARG A 159 6.58 15.19 -2.43
CA ARG A 159 5.28 14.52 -2.34
C ARG A 159 4.26 15.01 -3.37
N ALA A 160 4.13 16.34 -3.55
CA ALA A 160 3.17 16.93 -4.49
C ALA A 160 3.37 16.52 -5.97
N ARG A 161 4.52 15.91 -6.30
CA ARG A 161 4.86 15.41 -7.65
C ARG A 161 4.76 13.89 -7.74
N THR A 162 3.92 13.27 -6.91
CA THR A 162 3.74 11.82 -6.87
C THR A 162 2.30 11.45 -7.12
N VAL A 163 2.12 10.41 -7.93
CA VAL A 163 0.87 9.68 -8.09
C VAL A 163 1.11 8.29 -7.53
N ALA A 164 0.24 7.82 -6.63
CA ALA A 164 0.28 6.45 -6.15
C ALA A 164 -1.01 5.73 -6.52
N CYS A 165 -0.89 4.50 -7.01
CA CYS A 165 -2.01 3.62 -7.28
C CYS A 165 -2.00 2.47 -6.27
N GLY A 166 -3.16 2.10 -5.73
CA GLY A 166 -3.27 1.06 -4.72
C GLY A 166 -4.60 0.31 -4.75
N ASP A 167 -4.60 -0.86 -4.13
CA ASP A 167 -5.76 -1.75 -4.07
C ASP A 167 -5.92 -2.44 -2.71
N GLY A 168 -4.81 -2.72 -2.01
CA GLY A 168 -4.81 -3.46 -0.76
C GLY A 168 -4.82 -2.58 0.49
N GLU A 169 -5.21 -3.14 1.64
CA GLU A 169 -5.21 -2.40 2.91
C GLU A 169 -3.84 -1.78 3.25
N ASN A 170 -2.74 -2.40 2.81
CA ASN A 170 -1.38 -1.89 2.98
C ASN A 170 -1.00 -0.72 2.03
N ASP A 171 -1.94 -0.25 1.20
CA ASP A 171 -1.81 0.94 0.35
C ASP A 171 -2.47 2.19 0.95
N VAL A 172 -3.20 2.07 2.06
CA VAL A 172 -3.91 3.22 2.66
C VAL A 172 -2.92 4.34 2.99
N GLU A 173 -1.86 4.04 3.73
CA GLU A 173 -0.85 5.04 4.09
C GLU A 173 -0.08 5.55 2.86
N LEU A 174 0.04 4.74 1.81
CA LEU A 174 0.68 5.12 0.56
C LEU A 174 -0.14 6.18 -0.18
N LEU A 175 -1.45 5.97 -0.32
CA LEU A 175 -2.36 6.94 -0.95
C LEU A 175 -2.45 8.22 -0.12
N GLU A 176 -2.58 8.10 1.20
CA GLU A 176 -2.60 9.25 2.11
C GLU A 176 -1.28 10.04 2.10
N TRP A 177 -0.16 9.39 1.78
CA TRP A 177 1.13 10.04 1.64
C TRP A 177 1.33 10.66 0.26
N ALA A 178 0.72 10.15 -0.81
CA ALA A 178 0.94 10.65 -2.16
C ALA A 178 0.45 12.09 -2.37
N GLY A 179 0.93 12.72 -3.43
CA GLY A 179 0.38 13.99 -3.92
C GLY A 179 -0.99 13.81 -4.56
N TYR A 180 -1.22 12.65 -5.17
CA TYR A 180 -2.47 12.24 -5.77
C TYR A 180 -2.62 10.71 -5.63
N GLY A 181 -3.67 10.26 -4.93
CA GLY A 181 -3.96 8.85 -4.69
C GLY A 181 -5.01 8.30 -5.64
N VAL A 182 -4.73 7.16 -6.27
CA VAL A 182 -5.62 6.46 -7.19
C VAL A 182 -5.93 5.07 -6.64
N ALA A 183 -7.20 4.71 -6.57
CA ALA A 183 -7.63 3.35 -6.27
C ALA A 183 -8.26 2.70 -7.49
N VAL A 184 -8.02 1.40 -7.70
CA VAL A 184 -8.79 0.61 -8.68
C VAL A 184 -10.18 0.31 -8.13
N ALA A 185 -11.19 0.20 -8.98
CA ALA A 185 -12.60 0.03 -8.55
C ALA A 185 -12.85 -1.17 -7.62
N ASN A 186 -12.06 -2.24 -7.76
CA ASN A 186 -12.14 -3.45 -6.94
C ASN A 186 -11.20 -3.43 -5.71
N ALA A 187 -10.68 -2.26 -5.34
CA ALA A 187 -9.83 -2.07 -4.16
C ALA A 187 -10.58 -2.30 -2.84
N HIS A 188 -9.80 -2.50 -1.77
CA HIS A 188 -10.31 -2.57 -0.41
C HIS A 188 -11.04 -1.28 -0.02
N GLU A 189 -12.14 -1.39 0.74
CA GLU A 189 -13.00 -0.24 1.11
C GLU A 189 -12.22 0.94 1.72
N ARG A 190 -11.24 0.64 2.59
CA ARG A 190 -10.37 1.64 3.22
C ARG A 190 -9.50 2.39 2.23
N VAL A 191 -9.10 1.76 1.12
CA VAL A 191 -8.28 2.36 0.06
C VAL A 191 -9.17 3.27 -0.80
N LEU A 192 -10.36 2.78 -1.18
CA LEU A 192 -11.35 3.59 -1.90
C LEU A 192 -11.72 4.85 -1.12
N ALA A 193 -11.84 4.77 0.21
CA ALA A 193 -12.20 5.88 1.06
C ALA A 193 -11.15 7.01 1.13
N VAL A 194 -9.88 6.72 0.85
CA VAL A 194 -8.78 7.71 0.92
C VAL A 194 -8.28 8.16 -0.46
N ALA A 195 -8.81 7.60 -1.55
CA ALA A 195 -8.38 7.92 -2.91
C ALA A 195 -8.95 9.26 -3.40
N ASP A 196 -8.15 10.00 -4.17
CA ASP A 196 -8.58 11.20 -4.90
C ASP A 196 -9.34 10.81 -6.19
N LEU A 197 -8.99 9.66 -6.78
CA LEU A 197 -9.62 9.11 -7.97
C LEU A 197 -9.83 7.60 -7.81
N VAL A 198 -11.01 7.14 -8.19
CA VAL A 198 -11.26 5.70 -8.41
C VAL A 198 -11.27 5.44 -9.91
N CYS A 199 -10.30 4.67 -10.40
CA CYS A 199 -10.22 4.26 -11.80
C CYS A 199 -10.95 2.92 -12.03
N PRO A 200 -11.13 2.48 -13.29
CA PRO A 200 -11.64 1.14 -13.59
C PRO A 200 -10.86 0.03 -12.89
N SER A 201 -11.43 -1.18 -12.90
CA SER A 201 -10.81 -2.34 -12.26
C SER A 201 -9.49 -2.73 -12.91
N VAL A 202 -8.73 -3.60 -12.24
CA VAL A 202 -7.50 -4.19 -12.81
C VAL A 202 -7.78 -4.93 -14.13
N ASP A 203 -8.94 -5.60 -14.25
CA ASP A 203 -9.35 -6.34 -15.44
C ASP A 203 -9.66 -5.42 -16.64
N GLU A 204 -9.95 -4.15 -16.36
CA GLU A 204 -10.20 -3.10 -17.35
C GLU A 204 -8.97 -2.20 -17.57
N GLU A 205 -7.80 -2.61 -17.08
CA GLU A 205 -6.55 -1.86 -17.21
C GLU A 205 -6.63 -0.43 -16.65
N GLY A 206 -7.38 -0.22 -15.56
CA GLY A 206 -7.70 1.12 -15.05
C GLY A 206 -6.48 2.02 -14.77
N VAL A 207 -5.38 1.45 -14.26
CA VAL A 207 -4.13 2.19 -14.05
C VAL A 207 -3.50 2.65 -15.38
N ALA A 208 -3.57 1.82 -16.42
CA ALA A 208 -3.05 2.19 -17.75
C ALA A 208 -3.82 3.39 -18.30
N GLN A 209 -5.16 3.37 -18.20
CA GLN A 209 -6.00 4.49 -18.64
C GLN A 209 -5.66 5.81 -17.92
N VAL A 210 -5.35 5.74 -16.61
CA VAL A 210 -4.93 6.93 -15.84
C VAL A 210 -3.58 7.45 -16.33
N LEU A 211 -2.63 6.57 -16.63
CA LEU A 211 -1.33 6.95 -17.16
C LEU A 211 -1.45 7.53 -18.57
N GLU A 212 -2.25 6.94 -19.45
CA GLU A 212 -2.53 7.43 -20.80
C GLU A 212 -3.13 8.83 -20.75
N ALA A 213 -4.18 9.05 -19.94
CA ALA A 213 -4.79 10.35 -19.78
C ALA A 213 -3.80 11.42 -19.25
N PHE A 214 -2.89 11.03 -18.35
CA PHE A 214 -1.85 11.93 -17.84
C PHE A 214 -0.80 12.28 -18.92
N LEU A 215 -0.37 11.31 -19.72
CA LEU A 215 0.60 11.51 -20.79
C LEU A 215 0.00 12.32 -21.95
N ASP A 216 -1.25 12.06 -22.32
CA ASP A 216 -1.95 12.76 -23.41
C ASP A 216 -2.36 14.19 -23.04
N SER A 217 -2.50 14.48 -21.74
CA SER A 217 -2.75 15.84 -21.24
C SER A 217 -1.47 16.67 -21.05
N SER A 218 -0.30 16.07 -21.28
CA SER A 218 0.98 16.79 -21.26
C SER A 218 1.16 17.53 -22.59
N PRO A 219 1.37 18.86 -22.58
CA PRO A 219 1.51 19.69 -23.78
C PRO A 219 2.81 19.43 -24.56
#